data_AF-G0N5J7-F1
#
_entry.id   AF-G0N5J7-F1
#
_cell.length_a   1.000
_cell.length_b   1.000
_cell.length_c   1.000
_cell.angle_alpha   90.00
_cell.angle_beta   90.00
_cell.angle_gamma   90.00
#
_symmetry.space_group_name_H-M   'P 1'
#
loop_
_entity.id
_entity.type
_entity.pdbx_description
1 polymer ?
#
loop_
_entity_poly.entity_id
_entity_poly.type
_entity_poly.pdbx_seq_one_letter_code
_entity_poly.pdbx_strand_id
1 'polypeptide(L)'
;MPKQDFSYQDLLGVVAVWCCFFAIIGIITVTCVNFYCIHKHDDVTVLEKWGRRKRLGIRLGVHNRATIDEQIALQKFKDDKN
;
A
#
# COMPACT_ATOMS: atom_id res chain seq x y z
N MET A 1 -13.24 7.40 -45.92
CA MET A 1 -12.45 7.80 -44.74
C MET A 1 -11.05 7.22 -44.92
N PRO A 2 -9.97 8.02 -44.85
CA PRO A 2 -8.63 7.47 -44.84
C PRO A 2 -8.49 6.49 -43.66
N LYS A 3 -7.87 5.33 -43.88
CA LYS A 3 -7.60 4.37 -42.82
C LYS A 3 -6.47 4.94 -41.96
N GLN A 4 -6.70 5.03 -40.66
CA GLN A 4 -5.66 5.44 -39.72
C GLN A 4 -4.70 4.27 -39.54
N ASP A 5 -3.44 4.45 -39.92
CA ASP A 5 -2.38 3.49 -39.62
C ASP A 5 -2.00 3.64 -38.14
N PHE A 6 -2.41 2.67 -37.33
CA PHE A 6 -2.05 2.62 -35.91
C PHE A 6 -0.71 1.93 -35.74
N SER A 7 0.26 2.65 -35.19
CA SER A 7 1.51 2.04 -34.74
C SER A 7 1.31 1.34 -33.40
N TYR A 8 2.06 0.28 -33.13
CA TYR A 8 2.02 -0.41 -31.83
C TYR A 8 2.30 0.53 -30.65
N GLN A 9 3.08 1.60 -30.87
CA GLN A 9 3.34 2.64 -29.86
C GLN A 9 2.07 3.40 -29.46
N ASP A 10 1.17 3.67 -30.39
CA ASP A 10 -0.08 4.39 -30.11
C ASP A 10 -1.01 3.57 -29.22
N LEU A 11 -1.00 2.24 -29.39
CA LEU A 11 -1.75 1.32 -28.54
C LEU A 11 -1.15 1.21 -27.12
N LEU A 12 0.19 1.17 -27.02
CA LEU A 12 0.88 1.11 -25.74
C LEU A 12 0.74 2.39 -24.91
N GLY A 13 0.48 3.53 -25.54
CA GLY A 13 0.24 4.80 -24.85
C GLY A 13 -0.89 4.70 -23.81
N VAL A 14 -1.99 4.02 -24.14
CA VAL A 14 -3.12 3.82 -23.22
C VAL A 14 -2.71 3.00 -22.00
N VAL A 15 -1.93 1.94 -22.21
CA VAL A 15 -1.42 1.08 -21.12
C VAL A 15 -0.44 1.86 -20.24
N ALA A 16 0.44 2.66 -20.84
CA ALA A 16 1.39 3.49 -20.11
C ALA A 16 0.68 4.51 -19.20
N VAL A 17 -0.31 5.23 -19.74
CA VAL A 17 -1.10 6.20 -18.96
C VAL A 17 -1.88 5.50 -17.85
N TRP A 18 -2.46 4.33 -18.12
CA TRP A 18 -3.13 3.50 -17.12
C TRP A 18 -2.17 3.13 -15.98
N CYS A 19 -0.99 2.60 -16.29
CA CYS A 19 0.03 2.28 -15.30
C CYS A 19 0.45 3.50 -14.47
N CYS A 20 0.68 4.65 -15.12
CA CYS A 20 1.04 5.89 -14.42
C CYS A 20 -0.07 6.35 -13.46
N PHE A 21 -1.33 6.28 -13.86
CA PHE A 21 -2.47 6.65 -13.02
C PHE A 21 -2.55 5.82 -11.75
N PHE A 22 -2.49 4.49 -11.88
CA PHE A 22 -2.50 3.58 -10.72
C PHE A 22 -1.24 3.72 -9.86
N ALA A 23 -0.08 3.97 -10.47
CA ALA A 23 1.15 4.23 -9.72
C ALA A 23 1.02 5.50 -8.88
N ILE A 24 0.49 6.60 -9.43
CA ILE A 24 0.29 7.85 -8.70
C ILE A 24 -0.70 7.66 -7.54
N ILE A 25 -1.84 7.01 -7.78
CA ILE A 25 -2.81 6.69 -6.72
C ILE A 25 -2.16 5.81 -5.65
N GLY A 26 -1.39 4.82 -6.06
CA GLY A 26 -0.65 3.94 -5.16
C GLY A 26 0.33 4.71 -4.28
N ILE A 27 1.11 5.62 -4.87
CA ILE A 27 2.04 6.49 -4.14
C ILE A 27 1.27 7.33 -3.13
N ILE A 28 0.24 8.07 -3.55
CA ILE A 28 -0.57 8.92 -2.66
C ILE A 28 -1.16 8.11 -1.51
N THR A 29 -1.66 6.90 -1.79
CA THR A 29 -2.23 6.03 -0.76
C THR A 29 -1.15 5.58 0.24
N VAL A 30 -0.01 5.13 -0.26
CA VAL A 30 1.10 4.65 0.58
C VAL A 30 1.78 5.79 1.33
N THR A 31 1.85 7.01 0.79
CA THR A 31 2.53 8.14 1.44
C THR A 31 1.57 9.01 2.24
N CYS A 32 0.50 9.51 1.64
CA CYS A 32 -0.41 10.44 2.31
C CYS A 32 -1.31 9.72 3.29
N VAL A 33 -2.00 8.66 2.87
CA VAL A 33 -2.94 7.97 3.78
C VAL A 33 -2.18 7.24 4.88
N ASN A 34 -1.17 6.44 4.52
CA ASN A 34 -0.51 5.57 5.49
C ASN A 34 0.51 6.28 6.41
N PHE A 35 1.14 7.39 5.99
CA PHE A 35 2.06 8.15 6.86
C PHE A 35 1.48 9.46 7.41
N TYR A 36 0.60 10.14 6.70
CA TYR A 36 0.11 11.46 7.13
C TYR A 36 -1.27 11.40 7.77
N CYS A 37 -2.19 10.59 7.26
CA CYS A 37 -3.56 10.52 7.76
C CYS A 37 -3.76 9.56 8.94
N ILE A 38 -2.77 8.72 9.28
CA ILE A 38 -2.88 7.71 10.33
C ILE A 38 -2.09 8.17 11.55
N HIS A 39 -2.80 8.27 12.68
CA HIS A 39 -2.21 8.69 13.93
C HIS A 39 -1.70 7.48 14.72
N LYS A 40 -0.79 7.73 15.68
CA LYS A 40 -0.22 6.69 16.57
C LYS A 40 -1.22 5.95 17.46
N HIS A 41 -2.46 6.41 17.50
CA HIS A 41 -3.53 5.82 18.32
C HIS A 41 -4.49 4.98 17.48
N ASP A 42 -4.37 5.04 16.16
CA ASP A 42 -5.17 4.24 15.26
C ASP A 42 -4.61 2.81 15.16
N ASP A 43 -5.41 1.89 14.61
CA ASP A 43 -4.97 0.52 14.38
C ASP A 43 -3.81 0.46 13.39
N VAL A 44 -2.88 -0.47 13.64
CA VAL A 44 -1.74 -0.71 12.75
C VAL A 44 -2.22 -1.13 11.37
N THR A 45 -1.62 -0.51 10.34
CA THR A 45 -2.10 -0.68 8.97
C THR A 45 -1.74 -2.04 8.40
N VAL A 46 -2.48 -2.44 7.36
CA VAL A 46 -2.21 -3.68 6.62
C VAL A 46 -0.79 -3.67 6.03
N LEU A 47 -0.30 -2.51 5.59
CA LEU A 47 1.06 -2.36 5.06
C LEU A 47 2.11 -2.58 6.15
N GLU A 48 1.91 -2.02 7.34
CA GLU A 48 2.80 -2.25 8.49
C GLU A 48 2.81 -3.72 8.94
N LYS A 49 1.64 -4.36 9.04
CA LYS A 49 1.52 -5.80 9.35
C LYS A 49 2.21 -6.66 8.28
N TRP A 50 2.04 -6.32 7.01
CA TRP A 50 2.65 -7.04 5.89
C TRP A 50 4.17 -6.89 5.88
N GLY A 51 4.70 -5.68 6.06
CA GLY A 51 6.15 -5.47 6.12
C GLY A 51 6.80 -6.16 7.31
N ARG A 52 6.09 -6.24 8.44
CA ARG A 52 6.55 -7.01 9.59
C ARG A 52 6.58 -8.50 9.29
N ARG A 53 5.51 -9.04 8.70
CA ARG A 53 5.43 -10.45 8.27
C ARG A 53 6.54 -10.82 7.28
N LYS A 54 6.80 -9.95 6.30
CA LYS A 54 7.84 -10.14 5.29
C LYS A 54 9.26 -9.77 5.76
N ARG A 55 9.42 -9.35 7.02
CA ARG A 55 10.71 -8.95 7.62
C ARG A 55 11.50 -7.95 6.76
N LEU A 56 10.81 -6.98 6.17
CA LEU A 56 11.43 -6.05 5.20
C LEU A 56 12.45 -5.07 5.81
N GLY A 57 12.59 -5.02 7.13
CA GLY A 57 13.59 -4.17 7.79
C GLY A 57 13.34 -2.66 7.64
N ILE A 58 12.23 -2.25 7.03
CA ILE A 58 11.83 -0.86 6.81
C ILE A 58 10.54 -0.52 7.57
N ARG A 59 10.35 0.76 7.92
CA ARG A 59 9.10 1.26 8.49
C ARG A 59 8.14 1.58 7.33
N LEU A 60 7.02 0.89 7.28
CA LEU A 60 5.97 1.07 6.26
C LEU A 60 4.80 1.93 6.77
N GLY A 61 4.99 2.67 7.86
CA GLY A 61 3.98 3.52 8.46
C GLY A 61 4.51 4.24 9.70
N VAL A 62 3.60 4.84 10.47
CA VAL A 62 3.92 5.71 11.60
C VAL A 62 4.30 4.91 12.86
N HIS A 63 3.82 3.67 13.01
CA HIS A 63 4.01 2.88 14.22
C HIS A 63 5.44 2.31 14.33
N ASN A 64 5.89 2.15 15.58
CA ASN A 64 7.14 1.47 15.87
C ASN A 64 6.94 -0.05 15.83
N ARG A 65 8.03 -0.79 15.56
CA ARG A 65 8.00 -2.26 15.47
C ARG A 65 7.45 -2.93 16.73
N ALA A 66 7.77 -2.40 17.90
CA ALA A 66 7.28 -2.94 19.17
C ALA A 66 5.75 -2.83 19.28
N THR A 67 5.18 -1.66 18.95
CA THR A 67 3.73 -1.42 18.95
C THR A 67 3.00 -2.30 17.94
N ILE A 68 3.62 -2.52 16.77
CA ILE A 68 3.09 -3.43 15.74
C ILE A 68 3.02 -4.87 16.28
N ASP A 69 4.10 -5.36 16.88
CA ASP A 69 4.17 -6.72 17.43
C ASP A 69 3.16 -6.91 18.58
N GLU A 70 3.01 -5.90 19.45
CA GLU A 70 2.02 -5.89 20.53
C GLU A 70 0.58 -5.97 20.00
N GLN A 71 0.21 -5.13 19.04
CA GLN A 71 -1.13 -5.16 18.45
C GLN A 71 -1.42 -6.47 17.71
N ILE A 72 -0.43 -7.04 17.02
CA ILE A 72 -0.57 -8.35 16.37
C ILE A 72 -0.81 -9.45 17.41
N ALA A 73 -0.09 -9.42 18.54
CA ALA A 73 -0.28 -10.38 19.62
C ALA A 73 -1.67 -10.24 20.24
N LEU A 74 -2.10 -9.02 20.58
CA LEU A 74 -3.43 -8.74 21.12
C LEU A 74 -4.55 -9.21 20.18
N GLN A 75 -4.39 -8.99 18.87
CA GLN A 75 -5.36 -9.46 17.88
C GLN A 75 -5.43 -10.99 17.84
N LYS A 76 -4.29 -11.69 17.95
CA LYS A 76 -4.25 -13.15 18.01
C LYS A 76 -4.91 -13.70 19.28
N PHE A 77 -4.63 -13.11 20.44
CA PHE A 77 -5.27 -13.51 21.70
C PHE A 77 -6.80 -13.34 21.67
N LYS A 78 -7.29 -12.31 20.97
CA LYS A 78 -8.73 -12.08 20.79
C LYS A 78 -9.36 -13.14 19.89
N ASP A 79 -8.65 -13.56 18.85
CA ASP A 79 -9.08 -14.63 17.92
C ASP A 79 -9.14 -15.98 18.63
N ASP A 80 -8.13 -16.31 19.44
CA ASP A 80 -8.06 -17.58 20.21
C ASP A 80 -9.17 -17.71 21.28
N LYS A 81 -9.77 -16.59 21.70
CA LYS A 81 -10.81 -16.55 22.75
C LYS A 81 -12.24 -16.62 22.17
N ASN A 82 -12.39 -16.45 20.86
CA ASN A 82 -13.67 -16.36 20.17
C ASN A 82 -14.05 -17.69 19.52
#